data_AF-A0A379CC07-F1
#
_entry.id   AF-A0A379CC07-F1
#
_cell.length_a   1.000
_cell.length_b   1.000
_cell.length_c   1.000
_cell.angle_alpha   90.00
_cell.angle_beta   90.00
_cell.angle_gamma   90.00
#
_symmetry.space_group_name_H-M   'P 1'
#
loop_
_entity.id
_entity.type
_entity.pdbx_description
1 polymer ?
#
loop_
_entity_poly.entity_id
_entity_poly.type
_entity_poly.pdbx_seq_one_letter_code
_entity_poly.pdbx_strand_id
1 'polypeptide(L)'
;MANKNKKKVSEKTPEITLKSKGVNTFLWVVAIALLAVVAVGNVYFSTHFSLLVRVLLMVGLGVAGLVVASLTNEGKKAIGFLKESRLELRKIIWPTRQETTQTTFIVIAITVVVSLILWAMDSIIVQLVTFLTELRF
;
A
#
# COMPACT_ATOMS: atom_id res chain seq x y z
N MET A 1 15.81 -19.81 -41.40
CA MET A 1 14.93 -18.63 -41.38
C MET A 1 14.51 -18.34 -39.93
N ALA A 2 15.41 -17.77 -39.13
CA ALA A 2 15.23 -17.60 -37.69
C ALA A 2 14.54 -16.26 -37.35
N ASN A 3 13.23 -16.35 -37.17
CA ASN A 3 12.42 -15.60 -36.20
C ASN A 3 12.79 -14.11 -35.94
N LYS A 4 12.34 -13.22 -36.83
CA LYS A 4 12.29 -11.75 -36.64
C LYS A 4 11.41 -11.29 -35.46
N ASN A 5 10.60 -12.16 -34.85
CA ASN A 5 9.65 -11.74 -33.79
C ASN A 5 10.30 -11.60 -32.41
N LYS A 6 11.46 -12.21 -32.14
CA LYS A 6 12.15 -12.01 -30.84
C LYS A 6 12.85 -10.65 -30.71
N LYS A 7 13.27 -10.02 -31.81
CA LYS A 7 13.89 -8.67 -31.77
C LYS A 7 12.88 -7.53 -31.58
N LYS A 8 11.65 -7.66 -32.10
CA LYS A 8 10.63 -6.59 -32.03
C LYS A 8 10.05 -6.32 -30.63
N VAL A 9 10.19 -7.26 -29.69
CA VAL A 9 9.57 -7.17 -28.36
C VAL A 9 10.51 -6.54 -27.33
N SER A 10 11.82 -6.59 -27.55
CA SER A 10 12.83 -6.02 -26.64
C SER A 10 13.14 -4.53 -26.89
N GLU A 11 12.57 -3.91 -27.92
CA GLU A 11 12.98 -2.57 -28.41
C GLU A 11 11.95 -1.46 -28.13
N LYS A 12 10.87 -1.76 -27.42
CA LYS A 12 9.91 -0.74 -26.95
C LYS A 12 9.98 -0.54 -25.45
N THR A 13 11.18 -0.33 -24.93
CA THR A 13 11.31 0.45 -23.70
C THR A 13 11.01 1.88 -24.10
N PRO A 14 9.94 2.52 -23.59
CA PRO A 14 9.73 3.93 -23.85
C PRO A 14 10.98 4.65 -23.37
N GLU A 15 11.68 5.32 -24.29
CA GLU A 15 12.78 6.20 -23.95
C GLU A 15 12.17 7.28 -23.05
N ILE A 16 12.23 7.08 -21.72
CA ILE A 16 11.72 8.07 -20.78
C ILE A 16 12.66 9.25 -20.96
N THR A 17 12.23 10.26 -21.72
CA THR A 17 13.01 11.47 -21.94
C THR A 17 13.23 12.12 -20.58
N LEU A 18 14.38 11.81 -19.97
CA LEU A 18 14.73 12.27 -18.65
C LEU A 18 14.90 13.78 -18.74
N LYS A 19 14.01 14.51 -18.09
CA LYS A 19 14.11 15.97 -17.99
C LYS A 19 15.44 16.33 -17.33
N SER A 20 16.06 17.42 -17.75
CA SER A 20 17.33 17.86 -17.18
C SER A 20 17.24 18.06 -15.67
N LYS A 21 18.35 17.85 -14.96
CA LYS A 21 18.42 17.87 -13.50
C LYS A 21 17.75 19.11 -12.90
N GLY A 22 17.99 20.28 -13.48
CA GLY A 22 17.39 21.54 -13.03
C GLY A 22 15.86 21.59 -13.11
N VAL A 23 15.28 21.10 -14.22
CA VAL A 23 13.82 21.15 -14.40
C VAL A 23 13.13 20.08 -13.56
N ASN A 24 13.78 18.93 -13.32
CA ASN A 24 13.26 17.93 -12.38
C ASN A 24 13.28 18.44 -10.94
N THR A 25 14.36 19.09 -10.50
CA THR A 25 14.41 19.72 -9.16
C THR A 25 13.34 20.79 -9.01
N PHE A 26 13.13 21.62 -10.04
CA PHE A 26 12.07 22.62 -10.03
C PHE A 26 10.68 22.01 -9.86
N LEU A 27 10.35 20.95 -10.61
CA LEU A 27 9.08 20.23 -10.47
C LEU A 27 8.86 19.67 -9.06
N TRP A 28 9.92 19.16 -8.42
CA TRP A 28 9.87 18.69 -7.03
C TRP A 28 9.61 19.82 -6.04
N VAL A 29 10.26 20.97 -6.21
CA VAL A 29 10.02 22.15 -5.37
C VAL A 29 8.56 22.61 -5.52
N VAL A 30 8.03 22.66 -6.75
CA VAL A 30 6.62 23.04 -7.00
C VAL A 30 5.65 22.03 -6.36
N ALA A 31 5.93 20.72 -6.46
CA ALA A 31 5.10 19.69 -5.84
C ALA A 31 5.06 19.81 -4.31
N ILE A 32 6.23 20.00 -3.67
CA ILE A 32 6.35 20.17 -2.22
C ILE A 32 5.66 21.47 -1.78
N ALA A 33 5.83 22.55 -2.53
CA ALA A 33 5.17 23.82 -2.24
C ALA A 33 3.64 23.69 -2.30
N LEU A 34 3.09 23.00 -3.30
CA LEU A 34 1.65 22.74 -3.39
C LEU A 34 1.14 21.93 -2.20
N LEU A 35 1.86 20.89 -1.77
CA LEU A 35 1.48 20.08 -0.60
C LEU A 35 1.57 20.89 0.70
N ALA A 36 2.58 21.73 0.85
CA ALA A 36 2.71 22.63 1.99
C ALA A 36 1.54 23.64 2.05
N VAL A 37 1.12 24.18 0.91
CA VAL A 37 -0.06 25.06 0.81
C VAL A 37 -1.33 24.30 1.21
N VAL A 38 -1.49 23.04 0.81
CA VAL A 38 -2.62 22.21 1.26
C VAL A 38 -2.58 22.00 2.78
N ALA A 39 -1.43 21.66 3.34
CA ALA A 39 -1.28 21.40 4.78
C ALA A 39 -1.51 22.66 5.63
N VAL A 40 -0.87 23.79 5.27
CA VAL A 40 -1.03 25.07 5.99
C VAL A 40 -2.42 25.64 5.78
N GLY A 41 -2.94 25.56 4.55
CA GLY A 41 -4.32 25.95 4.24
C GLY A 41 -5.33 25.17 5.07
N ASN A 42 -5.09 23.88 5.34
CA ASN A 42 -5.93 23.08 6.22
C ASN A 42 -6.06 23.68 7.63
N VAL A 43 -4.93 24.12 8.19
CA VAL A 43 -4.83 24.60 9.56
C VAL A 43 -5.44 26.00 9.66
N TYR A 44 -5.10 26.88 8.70
CA TYR A 44 -5.53 28.28 8.71
C TYR A 44 -7.03 28.44 8.41
N PHE A 45 -7.57 27.71 7.43
CA PHE A 45 -8.98 27.83 7.03
C PHE A 45 -9.93 26.99 7.88
N SER A 46 -9.45 26.38 8.97
CA SER A 46 -10.25 25.49 9.83
C SER A 46 -11.40 26.21 10.56
N THR A 47 -11.27 27.52 10.80
CA THR A 47 -12.19 28.29 11.65
C THR A 47 -13.16 29.20 10.87
N HIS A 48 -12.92 29.44 9.56
CA HIS A 48 -13.59 30.52 8.81
C HIS A 48 -14.52 30.07 7.66
N PHE A 49 -14.48 28.80 7.23
CA PHE A 49 -15.25 28.33 6.04
C PHE A 49 -16.10 27.08 6.31
N SER A 50 -17.17 26.91 5.51
CA SER A 50 -17.99 25.70 5.46
C SER A 50 -17.18 24.48 5.00
N LEU A 51 -17.44 23.32 5.62
CA LEU A 51 -16.73 22.05 5.43
C LEU A 51 -16.56 21.69 3.95
N LEU A 52 -17.61 21.88 3.15
CA LEU A 52 -17.65 21.50 1.74
C LEU A 52 -16.60 22.23 0.88
N VAL A 53 -16.45 23.54 1.08
CA VAL A 53 -15.51 24.37 0.29
C VAL A 53 -14.06 24.01 0.60
N ARG A 54 -13.75 23.74 1.88
CA ARG A 54 -12.42 23.32 2.33
C ARG A 54 -12.02 21.99 1.73
N VAL A 55 -12.89 20.98 1.84
CA VAL A 55 -12.59 19.63 1.30
C VAL A 55 -12.38 19.70 -0.22
N LEU A 56 -13.22 20.44 -0.94
CA LEU A 56 -13.11 20.54 -2.39
C LEU A 56 -11.82 21.26 -2.83
N LEU A 57 -11.44 22.34 -2.16
CA LEU A 57 -10.17 23.04 -2.43
C LEU A 57 -8.94 22.16 -2.11
N MET A 58 -8.97 21.42 -1.00
CA MET A 58 -7.86 20.55 -0.61
C MET A 58 -7.71 19.37 -1.56
N VAL A 59 -8.83 18.76 -1.97
CA VAL A 59 -8.81 17.70 -2.98
C VAL A 59 -8.31 18.26 -4.31
N GLY A 60 -8.77 19.42 -4.75
CA GLY A 60 -8.31 20.06 -5.98
C GLY A 60 -6.81 20.36 -5.99
N LEU A 61 -6.30 21.01 -4.95
CA LEU A 61 -4.88 21.34 -4.81
C LEU A 61 -4.01 20.09 -4.58
N GLY A 62 -4.51 19.11 -3.83
CA GLY A 62 -3.84 17.82 -3.62
C GLY A 62 -3.71 17.04 -4.93
N VAL A 63 -4.78 16.99 -5.74
CA VAL A 63 -4.75 16.40 -7.09
C VAL A 63 -3.76 17.15 -7.99
N ALA A 64 -3.76 18.49 -7.97
CA ALA A 64 -2.78 19.27 -8.74
C ALA A 64 -1.33 18.96 -8.32
N GLY A 65 -1.05 18.86 -7.01
CA GLY A 65 0.25 18.45 -6.49
C GLY A 65 0.66 17.05 -6.94
N LEU A 66 -0.27 16.09 -6.90
CA LEU A 66 -0.04 14.73 -7.39
C LEU A 66 0.22 14.68 -8.90
N VAL A 67 -0.48 15.50 -9.69
CA VAL A 67 -0.24 15.63 -11.14
C VAL A 67 1.17 16.16 -11.41
N VAL A 68 1.57 17.23 -10.71
CA VAL A 68 2.93 17.79 -10.85
C VAL A 68 3.99 16.77 -10.43
N ALA A 69 3.77 16.04 -9.33
CA ALA A 69 4.67 14.97 -8.89
C ALA A 69 4.77 13.83 -9.91
N SER A 70 3.65 13.45 -10.55
CA SER A 70 3.60 12.42 -11.58
C SER A 70 4.34 12.80 -12.86
N LEU A 71 4.51 14.10 -13.14
CA LEU A 71 5.25 14.62 -14.28
C LEU A 71 6.78 14.67 -14.06
N THR A 72 7.25 14.45 -12.83
CA THR A 72 8.69 14.35 -12.51
C THR A 72 9.32 13.10 -13.15
N ASN A 73 10.65 13.08 -13.28
CA ASN A 73 11.35 11.92 -13.83
C ASN A 73 11.09 10.66 -12.98
N GLU A 74 11.07 10.82 -11.64
CA GLU A 74 10.78 9.74 -10.71
C GLU A 74 9.31 9.30 -10.78
N GLY A 75 8.38 10.25 -10.95
CA GLY A 75 6.95 9.95 -11.18
C GLY A 75 6.72 9.13 -12.45
N LYS A 76 7.36 9.51 -13.57
CA LYS A 76 7.28 8.75 -14.83
C LYS A 76 7.89 7.35 -14.71
N LYS A 77 9.03 7.20 -14.02
CA LYS A 77 9.63 5.90 -13.73
C LYS A 77 8.70 5.03 -12.88
N ALA A 78 8.09 5.59 -11.83
CA ALA A 78 7.15 4.87 -10.98
C ALA A 78 5.92 4.39 -11.75
N ILE A 79 5.38 5.22 -12.66
CA ILE A 79 4.25 4.82 -13.54
C ILE A 79 4.66 3.69 -14.50
N GLY A 80 5.88 3.77 -15.05
CA GLY A 80 6.46 2.70 -15.87
C GLY A 80 6.58 1.39 -15.09
N PHE A 81 7.15 1.45 -13.88
CA PHE A 81 7.26 0.32 -12.98
C PHE A 81 5.90 -0.28 -12.63
N LEU A 82 4.88 0.52 -12.29
CA LEU A 82 3.53 0.04 -12.02
C LEU A 82 2.92 -0.71 -13.22
N LYS A 83 3.21 -0.26 -14.45
CA LYS A 83 2.75 -0.93 -15.67
C LYS A 83 3.45 -2.29 -15.83
N GLU A 84 4.74 -2.36 -15.55
CA GLU A 84 5.53 -3.59 -15.57
C GLU A 84 5.09 -4.56 -14.47
N SER A 85 4.90 -4.10 -13.23
CA SER A 85 4.38 -4.90 -12.11
C SER A 85 3.01 -5.49 -12.45
N ARG A 86 2.11 -4.74 -13.11
CA ARG A 86 0.82 -5.28 -13.58
C ARG A 86 0.96 -6.42 -14.59
N LEU A 87 1.99 -6.40 -15.42
CA LEU A 87 2.26 -7.50 -16.36
C LEU A 87 2.79 -8.73 -15.62
N GLU A 88 3.55 -8.56 -14.54
CA GLU A 88 4.02 -9.64 -13.69
C GLU A 88 2.92 -10.23 -12.81
N LEU A 89 2.03 -9.38 -12.27
CA LEU A 89 0.85 -9.83 -11.53
C LEU A 89 -0.05 -10.75 -12.37
N ARG A 90 -0.07 -10.58 -13.70
CA ARG A 90 -0.80 -11.48 -14.60
C ARG A 90 -0.13 -12.84 -14.77
N LYS A 91 1.17 -12.96 -14.45
CA LYS A 91 1.89 -14.24 -14.42
C LYS A 91 1.63 -15.00 -13.12
N ILE A 92 1.00 -14.37 -12.12
CA ILE A 92 0.60 -15.04 -10.89
C ILE A 92 -0.52 -15.99 -11.24
N ILE A 93 -0.20 -17.28 -11.17
CA ILE A 93 -1.17 -18.36 -11.21
C ILE A 93 -1.87 -18.29 -9.86
N TRP A 94 -3.06 -17.68 -9.84
CA TRP A 94 -3.85 -17.63 -8.62
C TRP A 94 -4.27 -19.05 -8.26
N PRO A 95 -4.05 -19.48 -6.99
CA PRO A 95 -4.36 -20.83 -6.56
C PRO A 95 -5.83 -21.12 -6.81
N THR A 96 -6.12 -22.37 -7.14
CA THR A 96 -7.50 -22.79 -7.37
C THR A 96 -8.29 -22.67 -6.06
N ARG A 97 -9.62 -22.48 -6.16
CA ARG A 97 -10.48 -22.38 -4.96
C ARG A 97 -10.31 -23.59 -4.05
N GLN A 98 -10.09 -24.76 -4.62
CA GLN A 98 -9.93 -26.02 -3.90
C GLN A 98 -8.64 -26.05 -3.07
N GLU A 99 -7.50 -25.67 -3.65
CA GLU A 99 -6.21 -25.54 -2.93
C GLU A 99 -6.28 -24.50 -1.81
N THR A 100 -6.95 -23.38 -2.08
CA THR A 100 -7.14 -22.29 -1.11
C THR A 100 -7.95 -22.79 0.08
N THR A 101 -9.09 -23.44 -0.17
CA THR A 101 -9.94 -23.97 0.90
C THR A 101 -9.24 -25.05 1.72
N GLN A 102 -8.48 -25.94 1.08
CA GLN A 102 -7.75 -27.00 1.78
C GLN A 102 -6.74 -26.40 2.76
N THR A 103 -5.98 -25.39 2.33
CA THR A 103 -5.01 -24.72 3.19
C THR A 103 -5.69 -23.96 4.32
N THR A 104 -6.81 -23.26 4.05
CA THR A 104 -7.60 -22.59 5.10
C THR A 104 -8.12 -23.58 6.14
N PHE A 105 -8.64 -24.74 5.73
CA PHE A 105 -9.10 -25.76 6.68
C PHE A 105 -7.97 -26.32 7.52
N ILE A 106 -6.78 -26.54 6.94
CA ILE A 106 -5.59 -26.97 7.69
C ILE A 106 -5.22 -25.92 8.75
N VAL A 107 -5.17 -24.63 8.37
CA VAL A 107 -4.87 -23.53 9.31
C VAL A 107 -5.91 -23.47 10.42
N ILE A 108 -7.21 -23.54 10.09
CA ILE A 108 -8.30 -23.55 11.08
C ILE A 108 -8.13 -24.72 12.06
N ALA A 109 -7.84 -25.92 11.56
CA ALA A 109 -7.65 -27.08 12.42
C ALA A 109 -6.50 -26.87 13.42
N ILE A 110 -5.36 -26.36 12.94
CA ILE A 110 -4.20 -26.07 13.80
C ILE A 110 -4.52 -24.97 14.80
N THR A 111 -5.16 -23.88 14.37
CA THR A 111 -5.56 -22.77 15.26
C THR A 111 -6.51 -23.24 16.35
N VAL A 112 -7.49 -24.09 16.02
CA VAL A 112 -8.42 -24.67 17.01
C VAL A 112 -7.66 -25.50 18.04
N VAL A 113 -6.77 -26.39 17.60
CA VAL A 113 -5.95 -27.23 18.50
C VAL A 113 -5.11 -26.37 19.43
N VAL A 114 -4.38 -25.37 18.89
CA VAL A 114 -3.54 -24.48 19.70
C VAL A 114 -4.39 -23.66 20.68
N SER A 115 -5.52 -23.12 20.24
CA SER A 115 -6.42 -22.34 21.11
C SER A 115 -6.96 -23.17 22.28
N LEU A 116 -7.28 -24.44 22.03
CA LEU A 116 -7.82 -25.34 23.05
C LEU A 116 -6.73 -25.75 24.06
N ILE A 117 -5.50 -26.00 23.59
CA ILE A 117 -4.35 -26.29 24.46
C ILE A 117 -4.05 -25.10 25.37
N LEU A 118 -3.99 -23.89 24.81
CA LEU A 118 -3.78 -22.67 25.60
C LEU A 118 -4.91 -22.50 26.61
N TRP A 119 -6.17 -22.54 26.16
CA TRP A 119 -7.33 -22.42 27.05
C TRP A 119 -7.32 -23.43 28.21
N ALA A 120 -6.97 -24.70 27.95
CA ALA A 120 -6.87 -25.72 28.98
C ALA A 120 -5.76 -25.40 29.99
N MET A 121 -4.58 -25.00 29.50
CA MET A 121 -3.44 -24.63 30.35
C MET A 121 -3.76 -23.40 31.20
N ASP A 122 -4.29 -22.34 30.61
CA ASP A 122 -4.72 -21.13 31.32
C ASP A 122 -5.76 -21.46 32.40
N SER A 123 -6.74 -22.33 32.08
CA SER A 123 -7.78 -22.75 33.03
C SER A 123 -7.20 -23.51 34.23
N ILE A 124 -6.23 -24.41 34.00
CA ILE A 124 -5.56 -25.15 35.07
C ILE A 124 -4.75 -24.21 35.96
N ILE A 125 -4.02 -23.26 35.37
CA ILE A 125 -3.24 -22.27 36.14
C ILE A 125 -4.16 -21.46 37.04
N VAL A 126 -5.28 -20.96 36.52
CA VAL A 126 -6.26 -20.18 37.29
C VAL A 126 -6.82 -21.02 38.45
N GLN A 127 -7.26 -22.25 38.18
CA GLN A 127 -7.77 -23.15 39.22
C GLN A 127 -6.74 -23.41 40.32
N LEU A 128 -5.48 -23.62 39.95
CA LEU A 128 -4.39 -23.92 40.88
C LEU A 128 -4.03 -22.71 41.73
N VAL A 129 -4.01 -21.51 41.14
CA VAL A 129 -3.80 -20.24 41.87
C VAL A 129 -4.95 -19.94 42.82
N THR A 130 -6.21 -20.14 42.38
CA THR A 130 -7.39 -19.95 43.24
C THR A 130 -7.37 -20.94 44.40
N PHE A 131 -7.12 -22.22 44.14
CA PHE A 131 -7.03 -23.26 45.18
C PHE A 131 -5.95 -22.93 46.24
N LEU A 132 -4.74 -22.54 45.81
CA LEU A 132 -3.67 -22.14 46.72
C LEU A 132 -4.02 -20.88 47.54
N THR A 133 -4.79 -19.96 46.96
CA THR A 133 -5.20 -18.74 47.63
C THR A 133 -6.29 -19.02 48.67
N GLU A 134 -7.27 -19.87 48.32
CA GLU A 134 -8.35 -20.30 49.22
C GLU A 134 -7.83 -21.17 50.36
N LEU A 135 -6.80 -22.00 50.14
CA LEU A 135 -6.20 -22.83 51.18
C LEU A 135 -5.43 -22.03 52.25
N ARG A 136 -5.10 -20.76 51.97
CA ARG A 136 -4.37 -19.85 52.87
C ARG A 136 -5.31 -19.02 53.77
N PHE A 137 -6.62 -19.20 53.67
CA PHE A 137 -7.63 -18.62 54.55
C PHE A 137 -8.48 -19.72 55.20
#